data_AF-A0A0B1T2U7-F1
#
_entry.id   AF-A0A0B1T2U7-F1
#
_cell.length_a   1.000
_cell.length_b   1.000
_cell.length_c   1.000
_cell.angle_alpha   90.00
_cell.angle_beta   90.00
_cell.angle_gamma   90.00
#
_symmetry.space_group_name_H-M   'P 1'
#
loop_
_entity.id
_entity.type
_entity.pdbx_description
1 polymer ?
#
loop_
_entity_poly.entity_id
_entity_poly.type
_entity_poly.pdbx_seq_one_letter_code
_entity_poly.pdbx_strand_id
1 'polypeptide(L)'
;MSNIEELNEILAVRFGRRLYRDKRLRPTPYLIVPRKEHIQLNKILILVLSKISNSKERNIWRRLYGSSRNKQKFGYTTIFSTGTSSESDLTNQLITEAEKYGDILQADFDDSYRTLTLKMMSAIRYISIAAREVKAVLKVDDDISWRIRNVTEYINSEVNAKSATFHCYRHESGRSPPRKESRKW
;
A
#
# COMPACT_ATOMS: atom_id res chain seq x y z
N MET A 1 -8.53 21.75 -5.61
CA MET A 1 -7.23 21.32 -6.14
C MET A 1 -6.58 20.42 -5.10
N SER A 2 -6.61 19.10 -5.26
CA SER A 2 -5.88 18.19 -4.36
C SER A 2 -4.53 17.88 -5.04
N ASN A 3 -3.40 18.24 -4.42
CA ASN A 3 -2.67 17.39 -3.47
C ASN A 3 -1.89 16.21 -4.11
N ILE A 4 -1.76 16.11 -5.45
CA ILE A 4 -0.85 15.14 -6.08
C ILE A 4 0.47 15.76 -6.53
N GLU A 5 0.42 16.96 -7.14
CA GLU A 5 1.62 17.71 -7.56
C GLU A 5 2.48 18.05 -6.34
N GLU A 6 1.89 18.68 -5.31
CA GLU A 6 2.55 18.96 -4.03
C GLU A 6 3.16 17.69 -3.41
N LEU A 7 2.45 16.57 -3.49
CA LEU A 7 2.91 15.30 -2.92
C LEU A 7 4.09 14.73 -3.73
N ASN A 8 4.07 14.87 -5.04
CA ASN A 8 5.18 14.52 -5.93
C ASN A 8 6.40 15.45 -5.75
N GLU A 9 6.18 16.74 -5.45
CA GLU A 9 7.25 17.66 -5.08
C GLU A 9 7.90 17.25 -3.75
N ILE A 10 7.09 16.97 -2.71
CA ILE A 10 7.60 16.48 -1.42
C ILE A 10 8.35 15.16 -1.60
N LEU A 11 7.83 14.25 -2.43
CA LEU A 11 8.47 12.98 -2.77
C LEU A 11 9.85 13.21 -3.41
N ALA A 12 9.94 14.11 -4.38
CA ALA A 12 11.18 14.45 -5.08
C ALA A 12 12.21 15.10 -4.12
N VAL A 13 11.78 16.04 -3.29
CA VAL A 13 12.65 16.71 -2.31
C VAL A 13 13.17 15.72 -1.26
N ARG A 14 12.30 14.89 -0.70
CA ARG A 14 12.62 14.00 0.43
C ARG A 14 13.43 12.77 0.03
N PHE A 15 13.18 12.24 -1.17
CA PHE A 15 13.74 10.96 -1.61
C PHE A 15 14.59 11.03 -2.89
N GLY A 16 14.51 12.11 -3.67
CA GLY A 16 15.15 12.22 -4.99
C GLY A 16 16.67 12.42 -4.93
N ARG A 17 17.19 13.11 -3.90
CA ARG A 17 18.64 13.38 -3.76
C ARG A 17 19.45 12.23 -3.17
N ARG A 18 18.81 11.11 -2.82
CA ARG A 18 19.51 9.95 -2.24
C ARG A 18 20.22 9.14 -3.32
N LEU A 19 21.40 8.62 -3.00
CA LEU A 19 22.06 7.63 -3.85
C LEU A 19 21.39 6.27 -3.65
N TYR A 20 20.83 5.71 -4.72
CA TYR A 20 20.25 4.37 -4.72
C TYR A 20 21.19 3.41 -5.45
N ARG A 21 21.55 2.31 -4.78
CA ARG A 21 22.35 1.23 -5.39
C ARG A 21 21.66 0.67 -6.64
N ASP A 22 20.34 0.55 -6.58
CA ASP A 22 19.51 0.19 -7.74
C ASP A 22 18.68 1.41 -8.15
N LYS A 23 18.85 1.86 -9.40
CA LYS A 23 18.14 3.02 -9.95
C LYS A 23 16.62 2.85 -9.96
N ARG A 24 16.12 1.61 -10.02
CA ARG A 24 14.67 1.32 -9.95
C ARG A 24 14.06 1.70 -8.61
N LEU A 25 14.88 1.76 -7.56
CA LEU A 25 14.42 2.19 -6.23
C LEU A 25 14.29 3.71 -6.10
N ARG A 26 14.57 4.50 -7.14
CA ARG A 26 14.30 5.95 -7.11
C ARG A 26 12.80 6.21 -6.87
N PRO A 27 12.44 7.39 -6.33
CA PRO A 27 11.03 7.74 -6.19
C PRO A 27 10.34 7.77 -7.56
N THR A 28 9.16 7.17 -7.61
CA THR A 28 8.28 7.18 -8.78
C THR A 28 7.09 8.08 -8.48
N PRO A 29 6.70 8.98 -9.40
CA PRO A 29 5.53 9.84 -9.20
C PRO A 29 4.25 9.07 -8.95
N TYR A 30 3.34 9.67 -8.19
CA TYR A 30 1.97 9.21 -8.04
C TYR A 30 1.10 9.76 -9.16
N LEU A 31 0.20 8.92 -9.68
CA LEU A 31 -0.81 9.26 -10.68
C LEU A 31 -2.21 9.37 -10.08
N ILE A 32 -2.47 8.57 -9.04
CA ILE A 32 -3.70 8.59 -8.25
C ILE A 32 -3.32 8.50 -6.79
N VAL A 33 -3.92 9.35 -5.94
CA VAL A 33 -3.74 9.31 -4.49
C VAL A 33 -5.07 9.11 -3.78
N PRO A 34 -5.10 8.35 -2.67
CA PRO A 34 -6.30 8.19 -1.86
C PRO A 34 -6.82 9.53 -1.35
N ARG A 35 -8.14 9.64 -1.18
CA ARG A 35 -8.73 10.80 -0.50
C ARG A 35 -8.26 10.85 0.95
N LYS A 36 -8.17 12.07 1.50
CA LYS A 36 -7.65 12.30 2.87
C LYS A 36 -8.43 11.52 3.93
N GLU A 37 -9.71 11.23 3.71
CA GLU A 37 -10.55 10.46 4.64
C GLU A 37 -10.12 8.99 4.77
N HIS A 38 -9.34 8.45 3.82
CA HIS A 38 -8.76 7.11 3.95
C HIS A 38 -7.43 7.10 4.71
N ILE A 39 -6.86 8.28 4.97
CA ILE A 39 -5.59 8.48 5.66
C ILE A 39 -5.84 9.28 6.96
N GLN A 40 -6.75 8.74 7.80
CA GLN A 40 -7.15 9.38 9.04
C GLN A 40 -6.16 9.14 10.18
N LEU A 41 -5.99 10.17 11.01
CA LEU A 41 -5.10 10.18 12.17
C LEU A 41 -5.56 9.16 13.22
N ASN A 42 -4.61 8.53 13.91
CA ASN A 42 -4.82 7.57 15.01
C ASN A 42 -5.56 6.28 14.66
N LYS A 43 -5.65 5.90 13.38
CA LYS A 43 -6.20 4.61 12.93
C LYS A 43 -5.11 3.64 12.49
N ILE A 44 -5.47 2.37 12.39
CA ILE A 44 -4.69 1.35 11.69
C ILE A 44 -4.91 1.54 10.19
N LEU A 45 -3.85 1.61 9.40
CA LEU A 45 -3.94 1.66 7.94
C LEU A 45 -3.68 0.26 7.36
N ILE A 46 -4.67 -0.29 6.66
CA ILE A 46 -4.52 -1.54 5.92
C ILE A 46 -4.06 -1.20 4.50
N LEU A 47 -2.81 -1.50 4.20
CA LEU A 47 -2.22 -1.38 2.87
C LEU A 47 -2.37 -2.71 2.14
N VAL A 48 -3.24 -2.74 1.14
CA VAL A 48 -3.44 -3.91 0.28
C VAL A 48 -2.63 -3.72 -1.00
N LEU A 49 -1.65 -4.59 -1.26
CA LEU A 49 -1.01 -4.63 -2.58
C LEU A 49 -1.91 -5.39 -3.54
N SER A 50 -2.36 -4.74 -4.61
CA SER A 50 -3.27 -5.32 -5.58
C SER A 50 -2.79 -5.02 -7.00
N LYS A 51 -2.99 -5.94 -7.95
CA LYS A 51 -2.68 -5.64 -9.36
C LYS A 51 -3.72 -4.69 -9.93
N ILE A 52 -3.35 -3.81 -10.86
CA ILE A 52 -4.33 -2.96 -11.57
C ILE A 52 -5.53 -3.77 -12.12
N SER A 53 -5.29 -4.95 -12.69
CA SER A 53 -6.32 -5.89 -13.21
C SER A 53 -7.28 -6.47 -12.17
N ASN A 54 -6.91 -6.46 -10.87
CA ASN A 54 -7.62 -7.17 -9.81
C ASN A 54 -8.80 -6.37 -9.22
N SER A 55 -9.62 -5.73 -10.06
CA SER A 55 -10.76 -4.92 -9.59
C SER A 55 -11.82 -5.77 -8.86
N LYS A 56 -11.99 -7.04 -9.27
CA LYS A 56 -12.91 -7.98 -8.63
C LYS A 56 -12.49 -8.29 -7.20
N GLU A 57 -11.21 -8.57 -6.99
CA GLU A 57 -10.60 -8.87 -5.70
C GLU A 57 -10.70 -7.66 -4.77
N ARG A 58 -10.39 -6.45 -5.27
CA ARG A 58 -10.58 -5.21 -4.50
C ARG A 58 -12.02 -5.00 -4.07
N ASN A 59 -13.00 -5.28 -4.94
CA ASN A 59 -14.42 -5.19 -4.59
C ASN A 59 -14.85 -6.24 -3.54
N ILE A 60 -14.33 -7.47 -3.64
CA ILE A 60 -14.53 -8.49 -2.60
C ILE A 60 -13.92 -8.02 -1.27
N TRP A 61 -12.70 -7.47 -1.30
CA TRP A 61 -12.06 -6.89 -0.13
C TRP A 61 -12.88 -5.78 0.50
N ARG A 62 -13.39 -4.83 -0.30
CA ARG A 62 -14.29 -3.76 0.18
C ARG A 62 -15.54 -4.30 0.86
N ARG A 63 -16.14 -5.37 0.31
CA ARG A 63 -17.33 -6.00 0.88
C ARG A 63 -17.05 -6.76 2.18
N LEU A 64 -15.99 -7.57 2.20
CA LEU A 64 -15.72 -8.49 3.32
C LEU A 64 -14.93 -7.82 4.46
N TYR A 65 -13.88 -7.08 4.12
CA TYR A 65 -12.96 -6.49 5.08
C TYR A 65 -13.10 -4.96 5.14
N GLY A 66 -13.32 -4.29 4.01
CA GLY A 66 -13.37 -2.83 3.90
C GLY A 66 -14.74 -2.21 4.20
N SER A 67 -15.71 -2.95 4.72
CA SER A 67 -17.06 -2.44 4.97
C SER A 67 -17.04 -1.36 6.06
N SER A 68 -17.94 -0.37 5.95
CA SER A 68 -18.04 0.72 6.93
C SER A 68 -18.24 0.18 8.35
N ARG A 69 -19.02 -0.90 8.50
CA ARG A 69 -19.23 -1.61 9.78
C ARG A 69 -17.92 -2.12 10.36
N ASN A 70 -17.08 -2.79 9.57
CA ASN A 70 -15.81 -3.33 10.07
C ASN A 70 -14.80 -2.20 10.36
N LYS A 71 -14.68 -1.23 9.45
CA LYS A 71 -13.80 -0.06 9.63
C LYS A 71 -14.12 0.69 10.92
N GLN A 72 -15.40 0.93 11.21
CA GLN A 72 -15.85 1.59 12.44
C GLN A 72 -15.62 0.71 13.68
N LYS A 73 -16.02 -0.57 13.62
CA LYS A 73 -15.94 -1.51 14.75
C LYS A 73 -14.50 -1.75 15.21
N PHE A 74 -13.55 -1.81 14.27
CA PHE A 74 -12.17 -2.21 14.56
C PHE A 74 -11.13 -1.09 14.35
N GLY A 75 -11.57 0.13 14.01
CA GLY A 75 -10.71 1.31 14.01
C GLY A 75 -9.62 1.31 12.92
N TYR A 76 -9.96 0.96 11.69
CA TYR A 76 -9.00 0.98 10.57
C TYR A 76 -9.56 1.59 9.29
N THR A 77 -8.66 1.98 8.39
CA THR A 77 -8.95 2.34 7.00
C THR A 77 -8.20 1.40 6.06
N THR A 78 -8.53 1.44 4.77
CA THR A 78 -7.94 0.53 3.78
C THR A 78 -7.62 1.33 2.53
N ILE A 79 -6.42 1.12 2.00
CA ILE A 79 -6.02 1.61 0.68
C ILE A 79 -5.47 0.46 -0.16
N PHE A 80 -5.68 0.53 -1.47
CA PHE A 80 -5.14 -0.41 -2.44
C PHE A 80 -4.02 0.27 -3.22
N SER A 81 -2.83 -0.34 -3.23
CA SER A 81 -1.71 0.15 -4.02
C SER A 81 -1.57 -0.64 -5.32
N THR A 82 -1.43 0.07 -6.44
CA THR A 82 -1.30 -0.50 -7.79
C THR A 82 -0.17 0.20 -8.57
N GLY A 83 0.24 -0.40 -9.69
CA GLY A 83 1.04 0.25 -10.73
C GLY A 83 0.18 0.67 -11.94
N THR A 84 0.83 0.89 -13.08
CA THR A 84 0.22 1.18 -14.38
C THR A 84 0.06 -0.10 -15.21
N SER A 85 -0.70 0.00 -16.30
CA SER A 85 -0.76 -1.01 -17.36
C SER A 85 -0.71 -0.29 -18.70
N SER A 86 -0.14 -0.93 -19.73
CA SER A 86 -0.24 -0.48 -21.11
C SER A 86 -1.64 -0.64 -21.70
N GLU A 87 -2.52 -1.42 -21.06
CA GLU A 87 -3.89 -1.62 -21.50
C GLU A 87 -4.76 -0.41 -21.09
N SER A 88 -5.26 0.32 -22.08
CA SER A 88 -6.10 1.50 -21.88
C SER A 88 -7.37 1.18 -21.08
N ASP A 89 -7.96 0.02 -21.31
CA ASP A 89 -9.19 -0.40 -20.63
C ASP A 89 -8.97 -0.59 -19.14
N LEU A 90 -7.85 -1.21 -18.73
CA LEU A 90 -7.49 -1.38 -17.33
C LEU A 90 -7.22 -0.02 -16.66
N THR A 91 -6.56 0.89 -17.38
CA THR A 91 -6.29 2.25 -16.90
C THR A 91 -7.59 3.02 -16.66
N ASN A 92 -8.51 3.02 -17.63
CA ASN A 92 -9.81 3.68 -17.51
C ASN A 92 -10.66 3.09 -16.38
N GLN A 93 -10.68 1.75 -16.26
CA GLN A 93 -11.38 1.07 -15.16
C GLN A 93 -10.83 1.47 -13.80
N LEU A 94 -9.50 1.57 -13.64
CA LEU A 94 -8.87 1.99 -12.39
C LEU A 94 -9.19 3.44 -12.06
N ILE A 95 -9.22 4.35 -13.04
CA ILE A 95 -9.59 5.75 -12.84
C ILE A 95 -11.03 5.85 -12.33
N THR A 96 -11.99 5.20 -13.00
CA THR A 96 -13.39 5.16 -12.53
C THR A 96 -13.52 4.54 -11.14
N GLU A 97 -12.76 3.48 -10.86
CA GLU A 97 -12.72 2.86 -9.54
C GLU A 97 -12.19 3.82 -8.46
N ALA A 98 -11.10 4.53 -8.76
CA ALA A 98 -10.47 5.49 -7.86
C ALA A 98 -11.40 6.67 -7.55
N GLU A 99 -12.09 7.21 -8.55
CA GLU A 99 -13.07 8.28 -8.36
C GLU A 99 -14.22 7.83 -7.45
N LYS A 100 -14.74 6.62 -7.70
CA LYS A 100 -15.85 6.05 -6.95
C LYS A 100 -15.49 5.80 -5.48
N TYR A 101 -14.39 5.10 -5.21
CA TYR A 101 -14.06 4.63 -3.86
C TYR A 101 -13.07 5.53 -3.11
N GLY A 102 -12.21 6.24 -3.82
CA GLY A 102 -11.19 7.13 -3.25
C GLY A 102 -10.09 6.43 -2.47
N ASP A 103 -9.97 5.11 -2.57
CA ASP A 103 -9.06 4.27 -1.79
C ASP A 103 -7.87 3.71 -2.60
N ILE A 104 -7.66 4.20 -3.83
CA ILE A 104 -6.58 3.77 -4.73
C ILE A 104 -5.35 4.67 -4.58
N LEU A 105 -4.18 4.04 -4.46
CA LEU A 105 -2.86 4.66 -4.61
C LEU A 105 -2.16 4.06 -5.82
N GLN A 106 -1.95 4.86 -6.87
CA GLN A 106 -1.25 4.43 -8.08
C GLN A 106 0.04 5.21 -8.24
N ALA A 107 1.14 4.50 -8.50
CA ALA A 107 2.42 5.08 -8.90
C ALA A 107 2.83 4.63 -10.30
N ASP A 108 3.65 5.43 -10.95
CA ASP A 108 4.02 5.32 -12.37
C ASP A 108 5.08 4.24 -12.66
N PHE A 109 4.73 2.98 -12.47
CA PHE A 109 5.54 1.83 -12.88
C PHE A 109 4.64 0.70 -13.39
N ASP A 110 5.11 -0.06 -14.37
CA ASP A 110 4.37 -1.20 -14.92
C ASP A 110 4.06 -2.25 -13.83
N ASP A 111 2.78 -2.56 -13.66
CA ASP A 111 2.29 -3.42 -12.60
C ASP A 111 2.51 -4.91 -12.96
N SER A 112 3.50 -5.51 -12.33
CA SER A 112 3.84 -6.91 -12.51
C SER A 112 4.28 -7.56 -11.21
N TYR A 113 4.37 -8.89 -11.22
CA TYR A 113 4.92 -9.63 -10.08
C TYR A 113 6.36 -9.18 -9.73
N ARG A 114 7.16 -8.85 -10.75
CA ARG A 114 8.55 -8.41 -10.57
C ARG A 114 8.68 -7.00 -10.00
N THR A 115 7.62 -6.18 -10.08
CA THR A 115 7.60 -4.81 -9.57
C THR A 115 6.90 -4.67 -8.22
N LEU A 116 6.54 -5.77 -7.54
CA LEU A 116 5.98 -5.75 -6.18
C LEU A 116 6.85 -4.96 -5.18
N THR A 117 8.18 -5.03 -5.33
CA THR A 117 9.10 -4.22 -4.50
C THR A 117 8.91 -2.72 -4.74
N LEU A 118 8.74 -2.31 -6.00
CA LEU A 118 8.48 -0.90 -6.34
C LEU A 118 7.13 -0.45 -5.79
N LYS A 119 6.11 -1.29 -5.91
CA LYS A 119 4.78 -1.06 -5.34
C LYS A 119 4.84 -0.84 -3.82
N MET A 120 5.54 -1.72 -3.10
CA MET A 120 5.71 -1.57 -1.66
C MET A 120 6.49 -0.29 -1.30
N MET A 121 7.59 0.00 -2.00
CA MET A 121 8.41 1.18 -1.74
C MET A 121 7.65 2.48 -2.01
N SER A 122 6.87 2.54 -3.09
CA SER A 122 6.01 3.68 -3.42
C SER A 122 4.92 3.87 -2.37
N ALA A 123 4.30 2.79 -1.89
CA ALA A 123 3.29 2.87 -0.83
C ALA A 123 3.85 3.37 0.51
N ILE A 124 4.99 2.81 0.97
CA ILE A 124 5.61 3.26 2.23
C ILE A 124 6.03 4.73 2.14
N ARG A 125 6.57 5.18 1.00
CA ARG A 125 6.91 6.60 0.79
C ARG A 125 5.69 7.51 0.92
N TYR A 126 4.59 7.14 0.28
CA TYR A 126 3.33 7.88 0.34
C TYR A 126 2.86 7.99 1.80
N ILE A 127 2.80 6.86 2.51
CA ILE A 127 2.40 6.80 3.92
C ILE A 127 3.32 7.69 4.77
N SER A 128 4.63 7.67 4.55
CA SER A 128 5.59 8.49 5.32
C SER A 128 5.41 10.00 5.13
N ILE A 129 4.77 10.41 4.02
CA ILE A 129 4.47 11.80 3.70
C ILE A 129 3.06 12.16 4.21
N ALA A 130 2.05 11.38 3.82
CA ALA A 130 0.64 11.71 3.97
C ALA A 130 -0.02 11.15 5.25
N ALA A 131 0.55 10.10 5.85
CA ALA A 131 -0.07 9.30 6.91
C ALA A 131 0.76 9.30 8.21
N ARG A 132 1.34 10.44 8.59
CA ARG A 132 2.36 10.51 9.66
C ARG A 132 1.85 10.12 11.06
N GLU A 133 0.54 10.13 11.28
CA GLU A 133 -0.07 9.86 12.58
C GLU A 133 -0.87 8.56 12.63
N VAL A 134 -0.68 7.66 11.66
CA VAL A 134 -1.28 6.32 11.76
C VAL A 134 -0.58 5.51 12.86
N LYS A 135 -1.36 4.77 13.66
CA LYS A 135 -0.81 3.96 14.76
C LYS A 135 0.08 2.83 14.24
N ALA A 136 -0.37 2.18 13.17
CA ALA A 136 0.34 1.08 12.52
C ALA A 136 -0.12 0.95 11.07
N VAL A 137 0.74 0.38 10.24
CA VAL A 137 0.41 -0.03 8.88
C VAL A 137 0.47 -1.55 8.82
N LEU A 138 -0.63 -2.18 8.42
CA LEU A 138 -0.65 -3.60 8.09
C LEU A 138 -0.55 -3.75 6.57
N LYS A 139 0.53 -4.37 6.09
CA LYS A 139 0.64 -4.81 4.70
C LYS A 139 -0.04 -6.16 4.52
N VAL A 140 -0.88 -6.27 3.50
CA VAL A 140 -1.51 -7.51 3.03
C VAL A 140 -1.48 -7.57 1.51
N ASP A 141 -1.61 -8.77 0.96
CA ASP A 141 -1.90 -8.97 -0.47
C ASP A 141 -3.42 -9.08 -0.68
N ASP A 142 -3.91 -8.94 -1.90
CA ASP A 142 -5.34 -8.98 -2.21
C ASP A 142 -5.93 -10.40 -2.27
N ASP A 143 -5.10 -11.44 -2.20
CA ASP A 143 -5.48 -12.85 -2.24
C ASP A 143 -5.45 -13.55 -0.88
N ILE A 144 -5.26 -12.80 0.21
CA ILE A 144 -5.25 -13.36 1.57
C ILE A 144 -6.57 -13.14 2.32
N SER A 145 -6.81 -13.99 3.32
CA SER A 145 -7.81 -13.75 4.36
C SER A 145 -7.13 -13.49 5.69
N TRP A 146 -7.74 -12.68 6.54
CA TRP A 146 -7.18 -12.35 7.85
C TRP A 146 -8.27 -12.24 8.92
N ARG A 147 -7.92 -12.60 10.15
CA ARG A 147 -8.81 -12.51 11.31
C ARG A 147 -8.79 -11.08 11.84
N ILE A 148 -9.66 -10.22 11.31
CA ILE A 148 -9.72 -8.78 11.61
C ILE A 148 -9.64 -8.51 13.12
N ARG A 149 -10.43 -9.23 13.93
CA ARG A 149 -10.46 -9.07 15.38
C ARG A 149 -9.09 -9.32 16.01
N ASN A 150 -8.52 -10.51 15.79
CA ASN A 150 -7.25 -10.91 16.38
C ASN A 150 -6.12 -9.94 16.00
N VAL A 151 -6.06 -9.52 14.74
CA VAL A 151 -4.97 -8.65 14.27
C VAL A 151 -5.13 -7.23 14.81
N THR A 152 -6.35 -6.70 14.86
CA THR A 152 -6.58 -5.35 15.42
C THR A 152 -6.44 -5.33 16.94
N GLU A 153 -6.81 -6.39 17.66
CA GLU A 153 -6.51 -6.55 19.09
C GLU A 153 -4.99 -6.59 19.33
N TYR A 154 -4.24 -7.40 18.57
CA TYR A 154 -2.78 -7.46 18.67
C TYR A 154 -2.11 -6.09 18.39
N ILE A 155 -2.52 -5.40 17.32
CA ILE A 155 -1.98 -4.07 17.02
C ILE A 155 -2.30 -3.11 18.17
N ASN A 156 -3.46 -3.27 18.81
CA ASN A 156 -3.86 -2.38 19.88
C ASN A 156 -3.11 -2.62 21.20
N SER A 157 -2.79 -3.88 21.53
CA SER A 157 -2.10 -4.24 22.77
C SER A 157 -0.56 -4.22 22.64
N GLU A 158 -0.01 -4.67 21.51
CA GLU A 158 1.43 -4.94 21.39
C GLU A 158 2.20 -3.87 20.59
N VAL A 159 1.55 -3.15 19.68
CA VAL A 159 2.25 -2.20 18.80
C VAL A 159 2.34 -0.82 19.46
N ASN A 160 3.56 -0.42 19.78
CA ASN A 160 3.87 0.93 20.25
C ASN A 160 4.17 1.85 19.05
N ALA A 161 3.26 2.79 18.76
CA ALA A 161 3.40 3.75 17.66
C ALA A 161 4.64 4.66 17.75
N LYS A 162 5.26 4.79 18.93
CA LYS A 162 6.50 5.56 19.11
C LYS A 162 7.76 4.75 18.77
N SER A 163 7.62 3.44 18.58
CA SER A 163 8.74 2.53 18.27
C SER A 163 8.78 2.23 16.77
N ALA A 164 9.97 2.32 16.18
CA ALA A 164 10.18 1.95 14.77
C ALA A 164 10.39 0.43 14.64
N THR A 165 9.32 -0.35 14.80
CA THR A 165 9.36 -1.81 14.80
C THR A 165 8.65 -2.43 13.60
N PHE A 166 9.17 -3.58 13.14
CA PHE A 166 8.46 -4.46 12.22
C PHE A 166 7.96 -5.68 12.98
N HIS A 167 6.66 -5.95 12.88
CA HIS A 167 6.02 -7.12 13.48
C HIS A 167 5.72 -8.12 12.36
N CYS A 168 6.50 -9.19 12.27
CA CYS A 168 6.32 -10.24 11.27
C CYS A 168 6.88 -11.57 11.78
N TYR A 169 6.54 -12.65 11.08
CA TYR A 169 7.20 -13.93 11.30
C TYR A 169 8.66 -13.82 10.87
N ARG A 170 9.58 -14.03 11.82
CA ARG A 170 11.02 -14.09 11.56
C ARG A 170 11.39 -15.52 11.20
N HIS A 171 11.83 -15.74 9.97
CA HIS A 171 12.38 -17.02 9.58
C HIS A 171 13.81 -17.17 10.14
N GLU A 172 14.01 -18.09 11.08
CA GLU A 172 15.25 -18.18 11.87
C GLU A 172 16.36 -19.02 11.22
N SER A 173 16.09 -19.75 10.13
CA SER A 173 17.12 -20.58 9.50
C SER A 173 17.89 -19.79 8.43
N GLY A 174 19.24 -19.91 8.46
CA GLY A 174 20.23 -19.26 7.59
C GLY A 174 20.14 -19.57 6.08
N ARG A 175 18.94 -19.81 5.57
CA ARG A 175 18.63 -19.89 4.15
C ARG A 175 18.58 -18.48 3.59
N SER A 176 19.50 -18.18 2.68
CA SER A 176 19.42 -16.99 1.85
C SER A 176 18.27 -17.13 0.84
N PRO A 177 17.68 -16.01 0.36
CA PRO A 177 16.74 -16.04 -0.74
C PRO A 177 17.37 -16.79 -1.93
N PRO A 178 16.63 -17.67 -2.62
CA PRO A 178 17.12 -18.28 -3.85
C PRO A 178 17.47 -17.16 -4.85
N ARG A 179 18.57 -17.34 -5.60
CA ARG A 179 19.12 -16.33 -6.52
C ARG A 179 19.01 -16.73 -7.99
N LYS A 180 18.27 -17.80 -8.29
CA LYS A 180 18.15 -18.32 -9.66
C LYS A 180 17.01 -17.58 -10.38
N GLU A 181 17.32 -16.98 -11.52
CA GLU A 181 16.38 -16.14 -12.27
C GLU A 181 15.12 -16.87 -12.77
N SER A 182 15.22 -18.19 -12.98
CA SER A 182 14.09 -19.05 -13.36
C SER A 182 13.16 -19.38 -12.19
N ARG A 183 13.58 -19.12 -10.95
CA ARG A 183 12.70 -19.29 -9.80
C ARG A 183 11.78 -18.09 -9.69
N LYS A 184 10.57 -18.36 -9.21
CA LYS A 184 9.64 -17.33 -8.74
C LYS A 184 10.27 -16.42 -7.67
N TRP A 185 11.23 -16.95 -6.90
CA TRP A 185 11.85 -16.32 -5.74
C TRP A 185 13.35 -16.12 -5.96
#